data_AF-A0A7R9FUF9-F1
#
_entry.id   AF-A0A7R9FUF9-F1
#
_cell.length_a   1.000
_cell.length_b   1.000
_cell.length_c   1.000
_cell.angle_alpha   90.00
_cell.angle_beta   90.00
_cell.angle_gamma   90.00
#
_symmetry.space_group_name_H-M   'P 1'
#
loop_
_entity.id
_entity.type
_entity.pdbx_description
1 polymer ?
#
loop_
_entity_poly.entity_id
_entity_poly.type
_entity_poly.pdbx_seq_one_letter_code
_entity_poly.pdbx_strand_id
1 'polypeptide(L)'
;MENLRYMLLKHDPLKPVYFGCRFHGFMSGGAGYVLSREAVTRLVEKALPNPKSCPLRGEAEDVSIGECLAAVGVEAGDSRDELGRWRFFPFTPET
;
A
#
# COMPACT_ATOMS: atom_id res chain seq x y z
N MET A 1 -10.60 -15.60 -4.01
CA MET A 1 -10.29 -14.15 -3.94
C MET A 1 -11.45 -13.35 -3.31
N GLU A 2 -12.21 -13.92 -2.37
CA GLU A 2 -13.40 -13.25 -1.83
C GLU A 2 -13.06 -12.33 -0.64
N ASN A 3 -12.12 -12.72 0.21
CA ASN A 3 -11.69 -11.95 1.38
C ASN A 3 -11.17 -10.55 1.01
N LEU A 4 -10.36 -10.46 -0.04
CA LEU A 4 -9.85 -9.18 -0.54
C LEU A 4 -10.98 -8.33 -1.13
N ARG A 5 -11.87 -8.93 -1.93
CA ARG A 5 -13.03 -8.23 -2.50
C ARG A 5 -13.92 -7.64 -1.42
N TYR A 6 -14.28 -8.42 -0.39
CA TYR A 6 -15.11 -7.94 0.71
C TYR A 6 -14.45 -6.84 1.54
N MET A 7 -13.13 -6.89 1.70
CA MET A 7 -12.39 -5.80 2.33
C MET A 7 -12.51 -4.51 1.51
N LEU A 8 -12.20 -4.58 0.22
CA LEU A 8 -12.13 -3.42 -0.66
C LEU A 8 -13.49 -2.79 -0.97
N LEU A 9 -14.59 -3.56 -0.91
CA LEU A 9 -15.95 -3.05 -1.12
C LEU A 9 -16.34 -1.91 -0.14
N LYS A 10 -15.71 -1.83 1.03
CA LYS A 10 -15.96 -0.79 2.03
C LYS A 10 -15.20 0.51 1.75
N HIS A 11 -14.34 0.55 0.73
CA HIS A 11 -13.45 1.67 0.44
C HIS A 11 -13.78 2.34 -0.90
N ASP A 12 -13.71 3.67 -0.90
CA ASP A 12 -13.90 4.47 -2.11
C ASP A 12 -12.62 4.41 -2.98
N PRO A 13 -12.69 3.92 -4.22
CA PRO A 13 -11.53 3.86 -5.11
C PRO A 13 -10.97 5.22 -5.52
N LEU A 14 -11.70 6.32 -5.31
CA LEU A 14 -11.26 7.70 -5.55
C LEU A 14 -10.52 8.32 -4.36
N LYS A 15 -10.53 7.67 -3.19
CA LYS A 15 -9.70 8.13 -2.06
C LYS A 15 -8.26 7.66 -2.28
N PRO A 16 -7.24 8.51 -2.04
CA PRO A 16 -5.84 8.15 -2.21
C PRO A 16 -5.38 7.25 -1.07
N VAL A 17 -5.74 5.97 -1.09
CA VAL A 17 -5.41 4.99 -0.05
C VAL A 17 -4.77 3.74 -0.64
N TYR A 18 -3.91 3.09 0.14
CA TYR A 18 -3.38 1.76 -0.17
C TYR A 18 -3.36 0.87 1.08
N PHE A 19 -3.46 -0.43 0.89
CA PHE A 19 -3.59 -1.42 1.96
C PHE A 19 -2.56 -2.53 1.80
N GLY A 20 -2.10 -3.10 2.90
CA GLY A 20 -1.16 -4.22 2.91
C GLY A 20 -0.81 -4.64 4.33
N CYS A 21 0.36 -5.26 4.49
CA CYS A 21 0.94 -5.54 5.81
C CYS A 21 1.87 -4.39 6.20
N ARG A 22 1.41 -3.52 7.12
CA ARG A 22 2.18 -2.31 7.50
C ARG A 22 3.42 -2.68 8.31
N PHE A 23 4.59 -2.31 7.81
CA PHE A 23 5.88 -2.47 8.46
C PHE A 23 6.58 -1.12 8.50
N HIS A 24 6.80 -0.56 9.70
CA HIS A 24 7.64 0.63 9.92
C HIS A 24 7.37 1.87 9.02
N GLY A 25 6.17 2.00 8.45
CA GLY A 25 5.78 3.15 7.60
C GLY A 25 5.51 2.80 6.12
N PHE A 26 5.81 1.58 5.68
CA PHE A 26 5.49 1.07 4.35
C PHE A 26 4.68 -0.23 4.43
N MET A 27 4.27 -0.79 3.29
CA MET A 27 3.57 -2.09 3.24
C MET A 27 4.52 -3.14 2.71
N SER A 28 4.73 -4.25 3.42
CA SER A 28 5.64 -5.32 2.99
C SER A 28 5.28 -5.83 1.58
N GLY A 29 6.26 -5.85 0.69
CA GLY A 29 6.08 -6.34 -0.68
C GLY A 29 5.75 -7.85 -0.72
N GLY A 30 6.39 -8.65 0.14
CA GLY A 30 6.16 -10.10 0.21
C GLY A 30 4.75 -10.49 0.67
N ALA A 31 4.10 -9.66 1.49
CA ALA A 31 2.70 -9.85 1.88
C ALA A 31 1.71 -9.47 0.77
N GLY A 32 2.17 -8.71 -0.22
CA GLY A 32 1.35 -8.00 -1.18
C GLY A 32 0.70 -6.75 -0.60
N TYR A 33 0.39 -5.81 -1.49
CA TYR A 33 -0.36 -4.60 -1.18
C TYR A 33 -1.29 -4.24 -2.36
N VAL A 34 -2.31 -3.43 -2.09
CA VAL A 34 -3.30 -2.98 -3.08
C VAL A 34 -3.42 -1.47 -3.02
N LEU A 35 -3.39 -0.84 -4.18
CA LEU A 35 -3.60 0.59 -4.35
C LEU A 35 -5.03 0.86 -4.84
N SER A 36 -5.64 1.91 -4.30
CA SER A 36 -6.82 2.53 -4.90
C SER A 36 -6.48 3.12 -6.27
N ARG A 37 -7.51 3.38 -7.09
CA ARG A 37 -7.33 4.00 -8.41
C ARG A 37 -6.67 5.37 -8.30
N GLU A 38 -7.11 6.19 -7.34
CA GLU A 38 -6.51 7.50 -7.10
C GLU A 38 -5.04 7.37 -6.65
N ALA A 39 -4.70 6.38 -5.81
CA ALA A 39 -3.30 6.17 -5.41
C ALA A 39 -2.40 5.81 -6.60
N VAL A 40 -2.87 4.97 -7.53
CA VAL A 40 -2.13 4.67 -8.77
C VAL A 40 -1.93 5.92 -9.62
N THR A 41 -2.99 6.71 -9.82
CA THR A 41 -2.90 7.97 -10.57
C THR A 41 -1.86 8.91 -9.97
N ARG A 42 -1.87 9.12 -8.65
CA ARG A 42 -0.88 10.00 -7.99
C ARG A 42 0.54 9.45 -8.07
N LEU A 43 0.72 8.14 -7.90
CA LEU A 43 2.02 7.51 -8.02
C LEU A 43 2.62 7.77 -9.41
N VAL A 44 1.86 7.46 -10.47
CA VAL A 44 2.35 7.53 -11.85
C VAL A 44 2.49 8.96 -12.36
N GLU A 45 1.54 9.84 -12.07
CA GLU A 45 1.51 11.18 -12.64
C GLU A 45 2.27 12.22 -11.81
N LYS A 46 2.43 11.98 -10.49
CA LYS A 46 3.01 12.97 -9.57
C LYS A 46 4.29 12.49 -8.89
N ALA A 47 4.33 11.26 -8.38
CA ALA A 47 5.46 10.78 -7.60
C ALA A 47 6.64 10.36 -8.49
N LEU A 48 6.42 9.40 -9.40
CA LEU A 48 7.47 8.85 -10.26
C LEU A 48 8.16 9.89 -11.17
N PRO A 49 7.47 10.87 -11.77
CA PRO A 49 8.12 11.88 -12.59
C PRO A 49 8.96 12.90 -11.80
N ASN A 50 8.83 12.92 -10.47
CA ASN A 50 9.54 13.85 -9.60
C ASN A 50 10.52 13.09 -8.69
N PRO A 51 11.82 13.05 -9.06
CA PRO A 51 12.86 12.35 -8.31
C PRO A 51 13.04 12.85 -6.87
N LYS A 52 12.55 14.06 -6.54
CA LYS A 52 12.60 14.59 -5.18
C LYS A 52 11.52 13.98 -4.28
N SER A 53 10.33 13.69 -4.81
CA SER A 53 9.25 13.03 -4.07
C SER A 53 9.35 11.51 -4.10
N CYS A 54 10.04 10.94 -5.09
CA CYS A 54 10.22 9.51 -5.23
C CYS A 54 11.68 9.19 -5.59
N PRO A 55 12.59 9.24 -4.61
CA PRO A 55 13.99 8.95 -4.85
C PRO A 55 14.17 7.43 -4.97
N LEU A 56 14.15 6.91 -6.19
CA LEU A 56 14.42 5.49 -6.48
C LEU A 56 15.91 5.16 -6.20
N ARG A 57 16.28 5.06 -4.92
CA ARG A 57 17.67 4.97 -4.42
C ARG A 57 18.25 3.55 -4.42
N GLY A 58 17.58 2.58 -5.05
CA GLY A 58 17.98 1.18 -4.99
C GLY A 58 17.72 0.52 -3.63
N GLU A 59 16.86 1.14 -2.81
CA GLU A 59 16.30 0.50 -1.61
C GLU A 59 15.30 -0.59 -2.01
N ALA A 60 14.81 -1.35 -1.03
CA ALA A 60 13.74 -2.30 -1.27
C ALA A 60 12.52 -1.60 -1.90
N GLU A 61 11.89 -2.28 -2.86
CA GLU A 61 10.79 -1.72 -3.66
C GLU A 61 9.65 -1.23 -2.77
N ASP A 62 9.30 -2.00 -1.74
CA ASP A 62 8.22 -1.71 -0.81
C ASP A 62 8.47 -0.47 0.05
N VAL A 63 9.73 -0.27 0.48
CA VAL A 63 10.17 0.96 1.16
C VAL A 63 10.02 2.15 0.21
N SER A 64 10.57 2.03 -0.99
CA SER A 64 10.55 3.10 -2.00
C SER A 64 9.12 3.50 -2.35
N ILE A 65 8.25 2.52 -2.65
CA ILE A 65 6.83 2.76 -2.94
C ILE A 65 6.14 3.46 -1.77
N GLY A 66 6.41 3.05 -0.53
CA GLY A 66 5.85 3.67 0.67
C GLY A 66 6.20 5.15 0.76
N GLU A 67 7.47 5.51 0.57
CA GLU A 67 7.93 6.89 0.56
C GLU A 67 7.30 7.72 -0.57
N CYS A 68 7.28 7.17 -1.78
CA CYS A 68 6.72 7.84 -2.95
C CYS A 68 5.22 8.14 -2.78
N LEU A 69 4.46 7.17 -2.25
CA LEU A 69 3.04 7.32 -1.97
C LEU A 69 2.78 8.36 -0.87
N ALA A 70 3.57 8.32 0.21
CA ALA A 70 3.46 9.29 1.29
C ALA A 70 3.75 10.73 0.78
N ALA A 71 4.74 10.91 -0.08
CA ALA A 71 5.10 12.21 -0.65
C ALA A 71 4.00 12.83 -1.52
N VAL A 72 3.09 12.04 -2.08
CA VAL A 72 1.92 12.51 -2.86
C VAL A 72 0.59 12.39 -2.09
N GLY A 73 0.67 12.25 -0.77
CA GLY A 73 -0.49 12.25 0.12
C GLY A 73 -1.40 11.05 -0.09
N VAL A 74 -0.84 9.88 -0.39
CA VAL A 74 -1.55 8.61 -0.34
C VAL A 74 -1.43 8.03 1.07
N GLU A 75 -2.57 7.69 1.65
CA GLU A 75 -2.68 7.21 3.03
C GLU A 75 -2.48 5.70 3.13
N ALA A 76 -1.68 5.27 4.11
CA ALA A 76 -1.55 3.88 4.51
C ALA A 76 -2.78 3.43 5.30
N GLY A 77 -3.72 2.77 4.63
CA GLY A 77 -4.97 2.30 5.21
C GLY A 77 -4.80 1.07 6.11
N ASP A 78 -5.69 0.93 7.10
CA ASP A 78 -5.74 -0.25 7.96
C ASP A 78 -6.47 -1.40 7.28
N SER A 79 -5.75 -2.50 7.06
CA SER A 79 -6.28 -3.70 6.40
C SER A 79 -6.82 -4.74 7.39
N ARG A 80 -6.74 -4.50 8.71
CA ARG A 80 -7.19 -5.47 9.72
C ARG A 80 -8.71 -5.58 9.75
N ASP A 81 -9.23 -6.76 10.11
CA ASP A 81 -10.67 -6.96 10.25
C ASP A 81 -11.24 -6.29 11.51
N GLU A 82 -12.55 -6.43 11.73
CA GLU A 82 -13.27 -5.83 12.85
C GLU A 82 -12.79 -6.33 14.23
N LEU A 83 -12.08 -7.48 14.26
CA LEU A 83 -11.45 -8.03 15.45
C LEU A 83 -9.96 -7.65 15.55
N GLY A 84 -9.46 -6.81 14.65
CA GLY A 84 -8.06 -6.39 14.60
C GLY A 84 -7.10 -7.44 14.02
N ARG A 85 -7.61 -8.49 13.35
CA ARG A 85 -6.78 -9.54 12.77
C ARG A 85 -6.23 -9.14 11.41
N TRP A 86 -4.98 -9.53 11.15
CA TRP A 86 -4.31 -9.25 9.89
C TRP A 86 -4.98 -9.95 8.70
N ARG A 87 -5.00 -9.28 7.55
CA ARG A 87 -5.48 -9.83 6.26
C ARG A 87 -4.38 -9.98 5.21
N PHE A 88 -3.23 -9.37 5.45
CA PHE A 88 -2.00 -9.50 4.68
C PHE A 88 -0.93 -10.06 5.61
N PHE A 89 -0.26 -11.13 5.18
CA PHE A 89 0.72 -11.83 5.99
C PHE A 89 2.04 -11.87 5.24
N PRO A 90 3.16 -11.42 5.84
CA PRO A 90 4.47 -11.42 5.20
C PRO A 90 5.10 -12.81 5.18
N PHE A 91 4.54 -13.76 5.93
CA PHE A 91 5.02 -15.14 6.04
C PHE A 91 3.87 -16.10 5.73
N THR A 92 4.22 -17.27 5.18
CA THR A 92 3.27 -18.36 5.03
C THR A 92 3.02 -19.02 6.40
N PRO A 93 1.85 -19.65 6.61
CA PRO A 93 1.51 -20.26 7.90
C PRO A 93 2.41 -21.42 8.36
N GLU A 94 3.28 -21.93 7.47
CA GLU A 94 4.07 -23.16 7.68
C GLU A 94 5.44 -22.91 8.32
N THR A 95 5.81 -21.65 8.57
CA THR A 95 7.05 -21.25 9.25
C THR A 95 6.91 -21.05 10.74
#